data_AF-A0A955KAF5-F1
#
_entry.id   AF-A0A955KAF5-F1
#
_cell.length_a   1.000
_cell.length_b   1.000
_cell.length_c   1.000
_cell.angle_alpha   90.00
_cell.angle_beta   90.00
_cell.angle_gamma   90.00
#
_symmetry.space_group_name_H-M   'P 1'
#
loop_
_entity.id
_entity.type
_entity.pdbx_description
1 polymer ?
#
loop_
_entity_poly.entity_id
_entity_poly.type
_entity_poly.pdbx_seq_one_letter_code
_entity_poly.pdbx_strand_id
1 'polypeptide(L)'
;MSKLHLLLPIIVALLALAFLDPFDWLMPGMRTEFILGLLALATIAYGALLFKEQVRDERDVQVRAFAHRASYIVSVSGLVAIIAHQILTMGMVYPEIVYVLVLVVATKTLCHWYGDTNF
;
A
#
# COMPACT_ATOMS: atom_id res chain seq x y z
N MET A 1 -1.76 16.35 -16.77
CA MET A 1 -1.37 15.58 -15.57
C MET A 1 -0.16 16.26 -14.96
N SER A 2 -0.23 16.74 -13.71
CA SER A 2 0.93 17.38 -13.07
C SER A 2 2.05 16.35 -12.86
N LYS A 3 3.32 16.75 -13.11
CA LYS A 3 4.51 15.89 -12.93
C LYS A 3 4.58 15.22 -11.55
N LEU A 4 3.94 15.85 -10.56
CA LEU A 4 3.94 15.42 -9.16
C LEU A 4 3.17 14.09 -8.93
N HIS A 5 2.13 13.79 -9.73
CA HIS A 5 1.36 12.54 -9.59
C HIS A 5 2.16 11.29 -9.97
N LEU A 6 3.17 11.43 -10.83
CA LEU A 6 4.06 10.33 -11.23
C LEU A 6 5.32 10.26 -10.37
N LEU A 7 5.85 11.42 -9.94
CA LEU A 7 7.06 11.46 -9.13
C LEU A 7 6.88 10.78 -7.76
N LEU A 8 5.78 11.06 -7.07
CA LEU A 8 5.55 10.54 -5.72
C LEU A 8 5.45 9.02 -5.61
N PRO A 9 4.67 8.30 -6.45
CA PRO A 9 4.66 6.85 -6.41
C PRO A 9 6.01 6.24 -6.79
N ILE A 10 6.78 6.87 -7.69
CA ILE A 10 8.15 6.43 -8.01
C ILE A 10 9.06 6.57 -6.78
N ILE A 11 8.99 7.69 -6.06
CA ILE A 11 9.78 7.90 -4.84
C ILE A 11 9.41 6.87 -3.77
N VAL A 12 8.11 6.63 -3.54
CA VAL A 12 7.66 5.59 -2.59
C VAL A 12 8.17 4.21 -3.00
N ALA A 13 8.10 3.86 -4.29
CA ALA A 13 8.60 2.59 -4.80
C ALA A 13 10.11 2.45 -4.59
N LEU A 14 10.90 3.47 -4.92
CA LEU A 14 12.37 3.45 -4.74
C LEU A 14 12.75 3.32 -3.26
N LEU A 15 12.07 4.06 -2.38
CA LEU A 15 12.31 3.98 -0.94
C LEU A 15 11.92 2.62 -0.37
N ALA A 16 10.80 2.04 -0.82
CA ALA A 16 10.40 0.70 -0.41
C ALA A 16 11.39 -0.37 -0.92
N LEU A 17 11.89 -0.23 -2.15
CA LEU A 17 12.90 -1.13 -2.71
C LEU A 17 14.22 -1.07 -1.94
N ALA A 18 14.58 0.08 -1.37
CA ALA A 18 15.79 0.18 -0.54
C ALA A 18 15.74 -0.79 0.66
N PHE A 19 14.55 -1.09 1.20
CA PHE A 19 14.37 -2.03 2.32
C PHE A 19 14.44 -3.52 1.93
N LEU A 20 14.48 -3.87 0.64
CA LEU A 20 14.78 -5.25 0.23
C LEU A 20 16.25 -5.60 0.50
N ASP A 21 17.10 -4.59 0.72
CA ASP A 21 18.51 -4.65 1.11
C ASP A 21 19.30 -5.87 0.61
N PRO A 22 19.38 -6.11 -0.72
CA PRO A 22 20.10 -7.26 -1.26
C PRO A 22 21.63 -7.21 -1.03
N PHE A 23 22.15 -6.08 -0.53
CA PHE A 23 23.57 -5.83 -0.30
C PHE A 23 23.91 -5.57 1.18
N ASP A 24 22.95 -5.73 2.12
CA ASP A 24 23.09 -5.46 3.56
C ASP A 24 23.60 -4.03 3.89
N TRP A 25 23.32 -3.04 3.03
CA TRP A 25 23.73 -1.65 3.21
C TRP A 25 22.90 -0.93 4.28
N LEU A 26 21.69 -1.41 4.57
CA LEU A 26 20.69 -0.82 5.45
C LEU A 26 20.68 -1.52 6.82
N MET A 27 21.87 -1.75 7.39
CA MET A 27 22.02 -2.27 8.75
C MET A 27 21.21 -1.46 9.79
N PRO A 28 20.54 -2.13 10.76
CA PRO A 28 19.73 -1.46 11.77
C PRO A 28 20.52 -0.37 12.50
N GLY A 29 20.04 0.87 12.39
CA GLY A 29 20.63 2.05 13.01
C GLY A 29 19.90 3.32 12.58
N MET A 30 20.44 4.48 12.96
CA MET A 30 19.81 5.79 12.73
C MET A 30 19.44 6.05 11.25
N ARG A 31 20.20 5.47 10.30
CA ARG A 31 19.93 5.59 8.86
C ARG A 31 18.64 4.86 8.44
N THR A 32 18.44 3.64 8.94
CA THR A 32 17.26 2.81 8.65
C THR A 32 15.99 3.48 9.18
N GLU A 33 16.04 4.00 10.41
CA GLU A 33 14.92 4.74 11.02
C GLU A 33 14.58 6.01 10.24
N PHE A 34 15.60 6.76 9.81
CA PHE A 34 15.40 7.97 9.00
C PHE A 34 14.73 7.66 7.65
N ILE A 35 15.21 6.64 6.94
CA ILE A 35 14.64 6.24 5.64
C ILE A 35 13.20 5.72 5.84
N LEU A 36 12.92 5.01 6.94
CA LEU A 36 11.58 4.52 7.27
C LEU A 36 10.62 5.68 7.51
N GLY A 37 11.06 6.70 8.27
CA GLY A 37 10.28 7.92 8.47
C GLY A 37 9.99 8.65 7.16
N LEU A 38 10.97 8.72 6.26
CA LEU A 38 10.81 9.37 4.96
C LEU A 38 9.86 8.58 4.03
N LEU A 39 9.93 7.25 4.05
CA LEU A 39 8.99 6.38 3.34
C LEU A 39 7.56 6.56 3.87
N ALA A 40 7.38 6.62 5.20
CA ALA A 40 6.08 6.85 5.82
C ALA A 40 5.49 8.20 5.39
N LEU A 41 6.27 9.29 5.46
CA LEU A 41 5.84 10.62 5.03
C LEU A 41 5.49 10.66 3.53
N ALA A 42 6.32 10.06 2.67
CA ALA A 42 6.06 9.99 1.24
C ALA A 42 4.77 9.22 0.94
N THR A 43 4.52 8.12 1.65
CA THR A 43 3.30 7.31 1.50
C THR A 43 2.06 8.08 1.94
N ILE A 44 2.11 8.78 3.08
CA ILE A 44 1.01 9.63 3.55
C ILE A 44 0.72 10.76 2.55
N ALA A 45 1.77 11.43 2.06
CA ALA A 45 1.62 12.49 1.07
C ALA A 45 1.00 11.98 -0.24
N TYR A 46 1.40 10.78 -0.68
CA TYR A 46 0.80 10.13 -1.86
C TYR A 46 -0.68 9.81 -1.64
N GLY A 47 -1.02 9.23 -0.48
CA GLY A 47 -2.41 8.96 -0.11
C GLY A 47 -3.26 10.23 -0.10
N ALA A 48 -2.76 11.32 0.49
CA ALA A 48 -3.47 12.60 0.55
C ALA A 48 -3.74 13.19 -0.86
N LEU A 49 -2.83 13.00 -1.81
CA LEU A 49 -3.05 13.42 -3.20
C LEU A 49 -4.12 12.57 -3.88
N LEU A 50 -4.10 11.25 -3.65
CA LEU A 50 -5.09 10.32 -4.19
C LEU A 50 -6.50 10.67 -3.69
N PHE A 51 -6.64 11.03 -2.42
CA PHE A 51 -7.91 11.45 -1.82
C PHE A 51 -8.50 12.73 -2.42
N LYS A 52 -7.66 13.63 -2.94
CA LYS A 52 -8.10 14.87 -3.58
C LYS A 52 -8.50 14.70 -5.04
N GLU A 53 -8.26 13.52 -5.62
CA GLU A 53 -8.44 13.32 -7.05
C GLU A 53 -9.93 13.14 -7.42
N GLN A 54 -10.50 14.09 -8.15
CA GLN A 54 -11.90 14.02 -8.61
C GLN A 54 -12.03 13.28 -9.93
N VAL A 55 -13.19 12.63 -10.13
CA VAL A 55 -13.57 11.98 -11.39
C VAL A 55 -14.04 13.06 -12.37
N ARG A 56 -13.53 13.04 -13.61
CA ARG A 56 -13.91 13.99 -14.66
C ARG A 56 -14.80 13.40 -15.74
N ASP A 57 -14.68 12.10 -16.01
CA ASP A 57 -15.39 11.41 -17.11
C ASP A 57 -15.76 9.96 -16.70
N GLU A 58 -16.73 9.36 -17.39
CA GLU A 58 -17.17 7.97 -17.20
C GLU A 58 -16.04 6.97 -17.47
N ARG A 59 -15.14 7.28 -18.41
CA ARG A 59 -13.95 6.46 -18.69
C ARG A 59 -13.02 6.41 -17.48
N ASP A 60 -12.84 7.54 -16.78
CA ASP A 60 -12.02 7.61 -15.58
C ASP A 60 -12.62 6.78 -14.44
N VAL A 61 -13.96 6.71 -14.35
CA VAL A 61 -14.65 5.84 -13.38
C VAL A 61 -14.28 4.38 -13.59
N GLN A 62 -14.34 3.90 -14.82
CA GLN A 62 -14.05 2.49 -15.14
C GLN A 62 -12.59 2.13 -14.84
N VAL A 63 -11.65 3.00 -15.26
CA VAL A 63 -10.21 2.80 -15.01
C VAL A 63 -9.91 2.78 -13.51
N ARG A 64 -10.50 3.70 -12.73
CA ARG A 64 -10.33 3.72 -11.27
C ARG A 64 -10.96 2.51 -10.60
N ALA A 65 -12.15 2.10 -11.03
CA ALA A 65 -12.79 0.90 -10.49
C ALA A 65 -11.92 -0.35 -10.70
N PHE A 66 -11.31 -0.48 -11.87
CA PHE A 66 -10.34 -1.53 -12.15
C PHE A 66 -9.09 -1.41 -11.26
N ALA A 67 -8.49 -0.22 -11.16
CA ALA A 67 -7.33 0.03 -10.32
C ALA A 67 -7.59 -0.30 -8.83
N HIS A 68 -8.77 0.06 -8.30
CA HIS A 68 -9.18 -0.28 -6.93
C HIS A 68 -9.37 -1.77 -6.69
N ARG A 69 -9.80 -2.54 -7.69
CA ARG A 69 -9.91 -4.00 -7.60
C ARG A 69 -8.53 -4.64 -7.66
N ALA A 70 -7.69 -4.20 -8.59
CA ALA A 70 -6.31 -4.68 -8.73
C ALA A 70 -5.49 -4.42 -7.46
N SER A 71 -5.54 -3.21 -6.90
CA SER A 71 -4.82 -2.88 -5.67
C SER A 71 -5.28 -3.73 -4.49
N TYR A 72 -6.59 -3.91 -4.31
CA TYR A 72 -7.12 -4.78 -3.26
C TYR A 72 -6.63 -6.24 -3.40
N ILE A 73 -6.67 -6.79 -4.62
CA ILE A 73 -6.19 -8.15 -4.89
C ILE A 73 -4.71 -8.26 -4.55
N VAL A 74 -3.87 -7.32 -5.00
CA VAL A 74 -2.42 -7.31 -4.73
C VAL A 74 -2.14 -7.21 -3.23
N SER A 75 -2.86 -6.36 -2.50
CA SER A 75 -2.69 -6.22 -1.04
C SER A 75 -3.05 -7.50 -0.30
N VAL A 76 -4.22 -8.09 -0.59
CA VAL A 76 -4.68 -9.31 0.09
C VAL A 76 -3.79 -10.49 -0.27
N SER A 77 -3.53 -10.72 -1.56
CA SER A 77 -2.70 -11.85 -2.00
C SER A 77 -1.25 -11.71 -1.51
N GLY A 78 -0.71 -10.49 -1.49
CA GLY A 78 0.62 -10.20 -0.96
C GLY A 78 0.72 -10.51 0.53
N LEU A 79 -0.22 -10.04 1.35
CA LEU A 79 -0.22 -10.32 2.79
C LEU A 79 -0.39 -11.83 3.07
N VAL A 80 -1.26 -12.52 2.34
CA VAL A 80 -1.44 -13.97 2.47
C VAL A 80 -0.15 -14.71 2.08
N ALA A 81 0.52 -14.30 1.00
CA ALA A 81 1.79 -14.89 0.58
C ALA A 81 2.90 -14.67 1.63
N ILE A 82 2.96 -13.48 2.25
CA ILE A 82 3.89 -13.19 3.34
C ILE A 82 3.62 -14.09 4.56
N ILE A 83 2.35 -14.23 4.97
CA ILE A 83 1.97 -15.12 6.07
C ILE A 83 2.36 -16.57 5.75
N ALA A 84 2.04 -17.05 4.54
CA ALA A 84 2.41 -18.39 4.11
C ALA A 84 3.93 -18.59 4.14
N HIS A 85 4.70 -17.61 3.66
CA HIS A 85 6.16 -17.65 3.73
C HIS A 85 6.67 -17.73 5.17
N GLN A 86 6.14 -16.91 6.09
CA GLN A 86 6.53 -16.92 7.50
C GLN A 86 6.22 -18.25 8.21
N ILE A 87 5.06 -18.84 7.93
CA ILE A 87 4.71 -20.17 8.46
C ILE A 87 5.72 -21.20 7.97
N LEU A 88 6.07 -21.18 6.69
CA LEU A 88 6.95 -22.17 6.07
C LEU A 88 8.42 -22.01 6.47
N THR A 89 8.91 -20.79 6.69
CA THR A 89 10.34 -20.53 6.99
C THR A 89 10.62 -20.33 8.48
N MET A 90 9.72 -19.68 9.21
CA MET A 90 9.94 -19.29 10.61
C MET A 90 9.09 -20.12 11.58
N GLY A 91 8.04 -20.81 11.11
CA GLY A 91 7.12 -21.57 11.97
C GLY A 91 6.26 -20.71 12.90
N MET A 92 6.29 -19.39 12.73
CA MET A 92 5.53 -18.41 13.50
C MET A 92 5.02 -17.30 12.58
N VAL A 93 3.95 -16.62 13.00
CA VAL A 93 3.35 -15.50 12.27
C VAL A 93 3.31 -14.28 13.18
N TYR A 94 3.82 -13.15 12.68
CA TYR A 94 3.75 -11.88 13.39
C TYR A 94 2.29 -11.38 13.40
N PRO A 95 1.68 -11.13 14.59
CA PRO A 95 0.30 -10.69 14.70
C PRO A 95 -0.02 -9.41 13.92
N GLU A 96 0.96 -8.52 13.79
CA GLU A 96 0.85 -7.24 13.11
C GLU A 96 0.39 -7.40 11.65
N ILE A 97 0.91 -8.42 10.95
CA ILE A 97 0.55 -8.70 9.55
C ILE A 97 -0.92 -9.15 9.46
N VAL A 98 -1.37 -9.93 10.43
CA VAL A 98 -2.77 -10.38 10.51
C VAL A 98 -3.69 -9.19 10.78
N TYR A 99 -3.32 -8.28 11.69
CA TYR A 99 -4.09 -7.06 11.94
C TYR A 99 -4.22 -6.20 10.67
N VAL A 100 -3.14 -6.03 9.90
CA VAL A 100 -3.18 -5.30 8.64
C VAL A 100 -4.09 -5.99 7.62
N LEU A 101 -4.04 -7.31 7.51
CA LEU A 101 -4.93 -8.06 6.61
C LEU A 101 -6.41 -7.87 6.99
N VAL A 102 -6.73 -7.99 8.27
CA VAL A 102 -8.09 -7.75 8.78
C VAL A 102 -8.53 -6.32 8.47
N LEU A 103 -7.67 -5.33 8.70
CA LEU A 103 -7.96 -3.92 8.43
C LEU A 103 -8.25 -3.69 6.94
N VAL A 104 -7.43 -4.24 6.03
CA VAL A 104 -7.63 -4.14 4.58
C VAL A 104 -9.00 -4.69 4.17
N VAL A 105 -9.38 -5.88 4.66
CA VAL A 105 -10.67 -6.51 4.36
C VAL A 105 -11.83 -5.71 4.95
N ALA A 106 -11.72 -5.28 6.21
CA ALA A 106 -12.74 -4.49 6.88
C ALA A 106 -12.98 -3.16 6.17
N THR A 107 -11.91 -2.41 5.86
CA THR A 107 -12.01 -1.15 5.12
C THR A 107 -12.65 -1.33 3.76
N LYS A 108 -12.27 -2.36 2.99
CA LYS A 108 -12.90 -2.62 1.68
C LYS A 108 -14.40 -2.89 1.81
N THR A 109 -14.78 -3.68 2.81
CA THR A 109 -16.18 -4.04 3.08
C THR A 109 -17.00 -2.82 3.49
N LEU A 110 -16.47 -2.00 4.40
CA LEU A 110 -17.13 -0.76 4.83
C LEU A 110 -17.30 0.23 3.69
N CYS A 111 -16.27 0.43 2.85
CA CYS A 111 -16.38 1.30 1.69
C CYS A 111 -17.40 0.79 0.66
N HIS A 112 -17.49 -0.53 0.46
CA HIS A 112 -18.49 -1.10 -0.43
C HIS A 112 -19.91 -0.88 0.10
N TRP A 113 -20.14 -1.17 1.38
CA TRP A 113 -21.44 -0.98 2.02
C TRP A 113 -21.88 0.50 2.02
N TYR A 114 -20.95 1.42 2.29
CA TYR A 114 -21.21 2.85 2.19
C TYR A 114 -21.59 3.27 0.76
N GLY A 115 -20.92 2.70 -0.24
CA GLY A 115 -21.24 2.91 -1.66
C GLY A 115 -22.66 2.46 -2.00
N ASP A 116 -23.05 1.26 -1.56
CA ASP A 116 -24.37 0.68 -1.85
C ASP A 116 -25.53 1.41 -1.13
N THR A 117 -25.23 2.10 -0.02
CA THR A 117 -26.26 2.80 0.78
C THR A 117 -26.51 4.24 0.32
N ASN A 118 -25.51 4.89 -0.27
CA ASN A 118 -25.56 6.32 -0.63
C ASN A 118 -25.63 6.60 -2.14
N PHE A 119 -25.73 5.55 -2.97
CA PHE A 119 -25.95 5.62 -4.43
C PHE A 119 -27.08 4.67 -4.83
#